data_AF-A0A0E3LDF9-F1
#
_entry.id   AF-A0A0E3LDF9-F1
#
_cell.length_a   1.000
_cell.length_b   1.000
_cell.length_c   1.000
_cell.angle_alpha   90.00
_cell.angle_beta   90.00
_cell.angle_gamma   90.00
#
_symmetry.space_group_name_H-M   'P 1'
#
loop_
_entity.id
_entity.type
_entity.pdbx_description
1 polymer ?
#
loop_
_entity_poly.entity_id
_entity_poly.type
_entity_poly.pdbx_seq_one_letter_code
_entity_poly.pdbx_strand_id
1 'polypeptide(L)' 'MIGFGAQKFIPLKPDRADKPAMLVLDSDDKYTLKTGEIRNLGEGYILEAKQVDVDCEKVWLEFARDGDEEL' A
#
# COMPACT_ATOMS: atom_id res chain seq x y z
N MET A 1 10.62 -14.94 -4.86
CA MET A 1 11.17 -14.11 -3.76
C MET A 1 12.67 -14.31 -3.72
N ILE A 2 13.45 -13.22 -3.66
CA ILE A 2 14.92 -13.28 -3.61
C ILE A 2 15.35 -12.84 -2.21
N GLY A 3 16.14 -13.66 -1.53
CA GLY A 3 16.69 -13.33 -0.21
C GLY A 3 18.06 -12.69 -0.32
N PHE A 4 18.26 -11.53 0.33
CA PHE A 4 19.54 -10.83 0.43
C PHE A 4 19.77 -10.44 1.89
N GLY A 5 20.71 -11.07 2.58
CA GLY A 5 21.12 -10.66 3.94
C GLY A 5 19.97 -10.54 4.96
N ALA A 6 19.08 -11.53 5.02
CA ALA A 6 17.83 -11.56 5.83
C ALA A 6 16.71 -10.60 5.37
N GLN A 7 16.93 -9.75 4.36
CA GLN A 7 15.90 -8.96 3.72
C GLN A 7 15.32 -9.70 2.50
N LYS A 8 13.99 -9.64 2.37
CA LYS A 8 13.24 -10.27 1.29
C LYS A 8 12.89 -9.23 0.24
N PHE A 9 13.31 -9.47 -1.00
CA PHE A 9 13.00 -8.63 -2.15
C PHE A 9 12.06 -9.35 -3.12
N ILE A 10 11.15 -8.59 -3.71
CA ILE A 10 10.20 -9.06 -4.72
C ILE A 10 10.57 -8.43 -6.07
N PRO A 11 10.81 -9.24 -7.11
CA PRO A 11 11.02 -8.70 -8.45
C PRO A 11 9.72 -8.06 -8.95
N LEU A 12 9.80 -6.82 -9.42
CA LEU A 12 8.63 -6.10 -9.93
C LEU A 12 8.04 -6.73 -11.19
N LYS A 13 8.81 -7.56 -11.90
CA LYS A 13 8.37 -8.33 -13.05
C LYS A 13 8.64 -9.82 -12.81
N PRO A 14 7.67 -10.71 -13.07
CA PRO A 14 7.85 -12.14 -12.83
C PRO A 14 8.97 -12.74 -13.70
N ASP A 15 9.20 -12.18 -14.89
CA ASP A 15 10.18 -12.61 -15.88
C ASP A 15 11.51 -11.86 -15.80
N ARG A 16 11.65 -10.82 -14.96
CA ARG A 16 12.90 -10.06 -14.81
C ARG A 16 13.23 -9.69 -13.36
N ALA A 17 14.40 -10.12 -12.93
CA ALA A 17 14.95 -9.82 -11.61
C ALA A 17 15.85 -8.56 -11.58
N ASP A 18 15.89 -7.78 -12.66
CA ASP A 18 16.73 -6.57 -12.77
C ASP A 18 16.24 -5.41 -11.89
N LYS A 19 14.98 -5.47 -11.43
CA LYS A 19 14.36 -4.45 -10.58
C LYS A 19 13.68 -5.09 -9.35
N PRO A 20 14.46 -5.47 -8.33
CA PRO A 20 13.90 -5.89 -7.05
C PRO A 20 13.35 -4.69 -6.28
N ALA A 21 12.18 -4.84 -5.67
CA ALA A 21 11.61 -3.89 -4.72
C ALA A 21 11.49 -4.52 -3.34
N MET A 22 11.52 -3.69 -2.31
CA MET A 22 11.33 -4.14 -0.93
C MET A 22 9.84 -4.44 -0.70
N LEU A 23 9.56 -5.56 -0.02
CA LEU A 23 8.22 -5.89 0.40
C LEU A 23 7.86 -5.05 1.63
N VAL A 24 6.87 -4.17 1.49
CA VAL A 24 6.40 -3.28 2.57
C VAL A 24 5.34 -3.98 3.42
N LEU A 25 4.33 -4.56 2.76
CA LEU A 25 3.22 -5.24 3.43
C LEU A 25 2.78 -6.44 2.59
N ASP A 26 2.71 -7.62 3.23
CA ASP A 26 2.14 -8.85 2.69
C ASP A 26 1.31 -9.47 3.81
N SER A 27 0.00 -9.17 3.81
CA SER A 27 -0.92 -9.65 4.84
C SER A 27 -2.30 -9.91 4.25
N ASP A 28 -2.94 -10.98 4.75
CA ASP A 28 -4.34 -11.34 4.50
C ASP A 28 -5.29 -10.82 5.61
N ASP A 29 -4.79 -9.97 6.51
CA ASP A 29 -5.58 -9.39 7.59
C ASP A 29 -6.72 -8.51 7.06
N LYS A 30 -7.87 -8.60 7.72
CA LYS A 30 -9.03 -7.75 7.42
C LYS A 30 -9.02 -6.52 8.31
N TYR A 31 -9.15 -5.36 7.69
CA TYR A 31 -9.23 -4.09 8.38
C TYR A 31 -10.47 -3.32 7.95
N THR A 32 -11.14 -2.73 8.93
CA THR A 32 -12.24 -1.79 8.70
C THR A 32 -11.66 -0.37 8.74
N LEU A 33 -11.72 0.34 7.62
CA LEU A 33 -11.45 1.78 7.57
C LEU A 33 -12.78 2.53 7.50
N LYS A 34 -12.94 3.57 8.31
CA LYS A 34 -14.01 4.55 8.16
C LYS A 34 -13.58 5.66 7.21
N THR A 35 -14.55 6.34 6.62
CA THR A 35 -14.30 7.51 5.79
C THR A 35 -13.55 8.58 6.58
N GLY A 36 -12.46 9.10 6.01
CA GLY A 36 -11.54 10.05 6.65
C GLY A 36 -10.51 9.40 7.58
N GLU A 37 -10.52 8.06 7.77
CA GLU A 37 -9.43 7.38 8.46
C GLU A 37 -8.27 7.13 7.49
N ILE A 38 -7.07 7.51 7.95
CA ILE A 38 -5.81 7.26 7.29
C ILE A 38 -5.19 6.03 7.96
N ARG A 39 -4.77 5.07 7.13
CA ARG A 39 -4.08 3.87 7.58
C ARG A 39 -2.66 3.86 7.05
N ASN A 40 -1.70 3.73 7.96
CA ASN A 40 -0.30 3.56 7.62
C ASN A 40 -0.05 2.09 7.21
N LEU A 41 0.55 1.90 6.03
CA LEU A 41 0.90 0.60 5.47
C LEU A 41 2.38 0.22 5.73
N GLY A 42 3.17 1.13 6.30
CA GLY A 42 4.62 0.99 6.53
C GLY A 42 5.45 1.76 5.50
N GLU A 43 6.73 2.01 5.80
CA GLU A 43 7.70 2.68 4.90
C GLU A 43 7.24 4.05 4.34
N GLY A 44 6.37 4.73 5.10
CA GLY A 44 5.77 6.01 4.72
C GLY A 44 4.61 5.86 3.73
N TYR A 45 4.13 4.66 3.39
CA TYR A 45 2.93 4.51 2.58
C TYR A 45 1.68 4.63 3.44
N ILE A 46 0.69 5.38 2.94
CA ILE A 46 -0.60 5.59 3.60
C ILE A 46 -1.75 5.27 2.64
N LEU A 47 -2.84 4.77 3.22
CA LEU A 47 -4.10 4.51 2.53
C LEU A 47 -5.22 5.21 3.28
N GLU A 48 -5.94 6.10 2.59
CA GLU A 48 -7.06 6.85 3.15
C GLU A 48 -8.36 6.49 2.42
N ALA A 49 -9.44 6.30 3.18
CA ALA A 49 -10.78 6.23 2.60
C ALA A 49 -11.38 7.64 2.49
N LYS A 50 -11.18 8.31 1.35
CA LYS A 50 -11.65 9.69 1.13
C LYS A 50 -13.17 9.80 1.23
N GLN A 51 -13.88 8.94 0.52
CA GLN A 51 -15.34 9.04 0.43
C GLN A 51 -15.97 7.70 0.08
N VAL A 52 -17.18 7.49 0.58
CA VAL A 52 -18.05 6.39 0.16
C VAL A 52 -19.12 6.98 -0.74
N ASP A 53 -19.42 6.30 -1.83
CA ASP A 53 -20.47 6.69 -2.78
C ASP A 53 -21.84 6.77 -2.08
N VAL A 54 -22.77 7.55 -2.65
CA VAL A 54 -24.11 7.76 -2.08
C VAL A 54 -24.87 6.43 -1.94
N ASP A 55 -24.65 5.50 -2.85
CA ASP A 55 -25.27 4.17 -2.83
C ASP A 55 -24.55 3.19 -1.86
N CYS A 56 -23.47 3.60 -1.19
CA CYS A 56 -22.63 2.78 -0.31
C CYS A 56 -22.01 1.53 -0.96
N GLU A 57 -22.06 1.42 -2.30
CA GLU A 57 -21.51 0.27 -3.04
C GLU A 57 -20.03 0.46 -3.43
N LYS A 58 -19.56 1.71 -3.52
CA LYS A 58 -18.20 2.05 -3.93
C LYS A 58 -17.53 2.93 -2.89
N VAL A 59 -16.22 2.76 -2.74
CA VAL A 59 -15.39 3.59 -1.89
C VAL A 59 -14.25 4.17 -2.72
N TRP A 60 -14.03 5.48 -2.58
CA TRP A 60 -12.84 6.14 -3.08
C TRP A 60 -11.73 5.97 -2.06
N LEU A 61 -10.70 5.21 -2.44
CA LEU A 61 -9.48 5.05 -1.68
C LEU A 61 -8.37 5.87 -2.33
N GLU A 62 -7.60 6.58 -1.53
CA GLU A 62 -6.40 7.28 -1.94
C GLU A 62 -5.18 6.58 -1.35
N PHE A 63 -4.20 6.29 -2.19
CA PHE A 63 -2.92 5.73 -1.80
C PHE A 63 -1.85 6.81 -2.02
N ALA A 64 -1.18 7.20 -0.94
CA ALA A 64 -0.16 8.24 -0.96
C ALA A 64 1.09 7.79 -0.20
N ARG A 65 2.18 8.52 -0.37
CA ARG A 65 3.39 8.38 0.45
C ARG A 65 3.49 9.63 1.32
N ASP A 66 3.63 9.43 2.63
CA ASP A 66 3.86 10.46 3.64
C ASP A 66 5.02 11.36 3.19
N GLY A 67 4.68 12.59 2.81
CA GLY A 67 5.61 13.57 2.22
C GLY A 67 5.48 13.86 0.72
N ASP A 68 4.63 13.15 -0.02
CA ASP A 68 4.31 13.40 -1.45
C ASP A 68 3.03 14.25 -1.64
N GLU A 69 2.36 14.65 -0.54
CA GLU A 69 1.37 15.73 -0.58
C GLU A 69 2.12 17.06 -0.79
N GLU A 70 2.50 17.37 -2.04
CA GLU A 70 2.78 18.75 -2.42
C GLU A 70 1.49 19.58 -2.23
N LEU A 71 1.57 20.57 -1.33
CA LEU A 71 0.55 21.60 -1.11
C LEU A 71 0.27 22.43 -2.38
#